data_AF-A0A922M530-F1
#
_entry.id   AF-A0A922M530-F1
#
_cell.length_a   1.000
_cell.length_b   1.000
_cell.length_c   1.000
_cell.angle_alpha   90.00
_cell.angle_beta   90.00
_cell.angle_gamma   90.00
#
_symmetry.space_group_name_H-M   'P 1'
#
loop_
_entity.id
_entity.type
_entity.pdbx_description
1 polymer ?
#
loop_
_entity_poly.entity_id
_entity_poly.type
_entity_poly.pdbx_seq_one_letter_code
_entity_poly.pdbx_strand_id
1 'polypeptide(L)'
;MKFLGLALLALAAVASAKNIHVEDVIDLEDITAYGYLAKVGKPLADAIRKAEEEASASRIVGGSASSLGQFPYQAGLLADFAAGQGVCGGSLISANRVLTAAHCWFDGQNQAWRFTVVLGSIRLFSGGTRVTSSSVVMHGSWLPSLIRNDVAVIRLNSNVALSSNIAVIALPSGSQLNENFAGETAVASGFGRTVDGKSFYTKIFML
;
A
#
# COMPACT_ATOMS: atom_id res chain seq x y z
N MET A 1 61.11 -14.24 8.97
CA MET A 1 60.11 -14.37 7.88
C MET A 1 58.68 -14.71 8.35
N LYS A 2 58.30 -14.60 9.63
CA LYS A 2 56.92 -14.88 10.09
C LYS A 2 56.10 -13.66 10.55
N PHE A 3 56.73 -12.49 10.75
CA PHE A 3 56.05 -11.27 11.20
C PHE A 3 55.47 -10.41 10.07
N LEU A 4 55.93 -10.58 8.83
CA LEU A 4 55.43 -9.82 7.69
C LEU A 4 54.08 -10.34 7.16
N GLY A 5 53.82 -11.65 7.33
CA GLY A 5 52.56 -12.28 6.89
C GLY A 5 51.36 -11.96 7.80
N LEU A 6 51.59 -11.80 9.11
CA LEU A 6 50.53 -11.44 10.06
C LEU A 6 50.03 -10.00 9.87
N ALA A 7 50.92 -9.07 9.52
CA ALA A 7 50.57 -7.68 9.24
C ALA A 7 49.74 -7.54 7.95
N LEU A 8 50.03 -8.34 6.92
CA LEU A 8 49.23 -8.37 5.69
C LEU A 8 47.84 -8.99 5.90
N LEU A 9 47.70 -10.03 6.74
CA LEU A 9 46.38 -10.59 7.06
C LEU A 9 45.52 -9.63 7.89
N ALA A 10 46.12 -8.88 8.83
CA ALA A 10 45.40 -7.87 9.60
C ALA A 10 44.97 -6.67 8.73
N LEU A 11 45.78 -6.24 7.76
CA LEU A 11 45.36 -5.21 6.79
C LEU A 11 44.25 -5.69 5.85
N ALA A 12 44.28 -6.96 5.42
CA ALA A 12 43.23 -7.52 4.55
C ALA A 12 41.88 -7.67 5.28
N ALA A 13 41.88 -8.05 6.56
CA ALA A 13 40.67 -8.11 7.37
C ALA A 13 40.06 -6.71 7.62
N VAL A 14 40.89 -5.66 7.75
CA VAL A 14 40.42 -4.27 7.88
C VAL A 14 40.00 -3.68 6.53
N ALA A 15 40.58 -4.13 5.42
CA ALA A 15 40.16 -3.74 4.07
C ALA A 15 38.83 -4.37 3.63
N SER A 16 38.42 -5.48 4.23
CA SER A 16 37.14 -6.13 3.93
C SER A 16 35.97 -5.65 4.81
N ALA A 17 36.22 -4.73 5.75
CA ALA A 17 35.20 -4.13 6.61
C ALA A 17 34.90 -2.65 6.26
N LYS A 18 35.34 -2.17 5.09
CA LYS A 18 35.02 -0.83 4.60
C LYS A 18 33.96 -0.90 3.51
N ASN A 19 32.73 -0.61 3.94
CA ASN A 19 31.71 0.24 3.28
C ASN A 19 30.31 -0.27 3.64
N ILE A 20 30.01 -0.29 4.93
CA ILE A 20 28.61 -0.13 5.38
C ILE A 20 28.57 1.30 5.86
N HIS A 21 28.03 2.19 5.04
CA HIS A 21 27.80 3.55 5.45
C HIS A 21 26.76 3.57 6.56
N VAL A 22 26.83 4.52 7.50
CA VAL A 22 25.75 4.71 8.48
C VAL A 22 24.42 4.99 7.76
N GLU A 23 24.47 5.60 6.58
CA GLU A 23 23.33 5.73 5.68
C GLU A 23 22.74 4.37 5.23
N ASP A 24 23.55 3.31 5.08
CA ASP A 24 23.07 1.96 4.73
C ASP A 24 22.42 1.23 5.94
N VAL A 25 22.65 1.72 7.16
CA VAL A 25 22.00 1.23 8.40
C VAL A 25 20.70 2.00 8.69
N ILE A 26 20.48 3.16 8.04
CA ILE A 26 19.34 4.05 8.27
C ILE A 26 18.15 3.76 7.33
N ASP A 27 18.09 2.62 6.63
CA ASP A 27 16.85 2.21 5.94
C ASP A 27 15.88 1.41 6.83
N LEU A 28 16.15 1.29 8.14
CA LEU A 28 15.19 0.68 9.08
C LEU A 28 13.95 1.56 9.33
N GLU A 29 14.05 2.88 9.16
CA GLU A 29 12.87 3.77 9.27
C GLU A 29 11.91 3.62 8.08
N ASP A 30 12.41 3.17 6.92
CA ASP A 30 11.64 3.03 5.67
C ASP A 30 10.96 1.66 5.51
N ILE A 31 11.24 0.69 6.38
CA ILE A 31 10.60 -0.64 6.39
C ILE A 31 9.40 -0.69 7.35
N THR A 32 8.94 0.45 7.88
CA THR A 32 7.80 0.49 8.83
C THR A 32 6.55 1.10 8.20
N ALA A 33 5.38 0.67 8.69
CA ALA A 33 4.12 1.35 8.39
C ALA A 33 3.93 2.62 9.23
N TYR A 34 4.91 2.97 10.09
CA TYR A 34 4.77 3.97 11.13
C TYR A 34 4.65 5.39 10.56
N GLY A 35 3.50 6.02 10.79
CA GLY A 35 3.21 7.37 10.28
C GLY A 35 2.89 7.43 8.78
N TYR A 36 2.54 6.30 8.16
CA TYR A 36 2.20 6.21 6.73
C TYR A 36 1.22 7.30 6.26
N LEU A 37 0.16 7.60 7.01
CA LEU A 37 -0.90 8.53 6.57
C LEU A 37 -0.35 9.93 6.33
N ALA A 38 0.55 10.40 7.20
CA ALA A 38 1.19 11.70 7.06
C ALA A 38 2.35 11.68 6.06
N LYS A 39 3.20 10.63 6.09
CA LYS A 39 4.42 10.54 5.28
C LYS A 39 4.15 10.22 3.80
N VAL A 40 3.15 9.38 3.53
CA VAL A 40 2.88 8.83 2.19
C VAL A 40 1.44 9.10 1.77
N GLY A 41 0.47 8.73 2.60
CA GLY A 41 -0.96 8.76 2.26
C GLY A 41 -1.42 10.15 1.82
N LYS A 42 -1.17 11.19 2.62
CA LYS A 42 -1.59 12.57 2.33
C LYS A 42 -0.84 13.19 1.15
N PRO A 43 0.50 13.14 1.06
CA PRO A 43 1.21 13.64 -0.12
C PRO A 43 0.76 12.96 -1.43
N LEU A 44 0.46 11.65 -1.38
CA LEU A 44 -0.06 10.93 -2.53
C LEU A 44 -1.50 11.35 -2.87
N ALA A 45 -2.35 11.61 -1.88
CA ALA A 45 -3.69 12.17 -2.06
C ALA A 45 -3.63 13.49 -2.85
N ASP A 46 -2.75 14.39 -2.44
CA ASP A 46 -2.56 15.70 -3.07
C ASP A 46 -2.07 15.57 -4.51
N ALA A 47 -1.14 14.64 -4.77
CA ALA A 47 -0.61 14.38 -6.11
C ALA A 47 -1.66 13.78 -7.06
N ILE A 48 -2.43 12.78 -6.63
CA ILE A 48 -3.48 12.16 -7.45
C ILE A 48 -4.58 13.18 -7.76
N ARG A 49 -5.03 13.93 -6.75
CA ARG A 49 -6.07 14.95 -6.91
C ARG A 49 -5.67 15.99 -7.96
N LYS A 50 -4.45 16.52 -7.85
CA LYS A 50 -3.89 17.46 -8.84
C LYS A 50 -3.84 16.85 -10.24
N ALA A 51 -3.39 15.60 -10.36
CA ALA A 51 -3.31 14.92 -11.66
C ALA A 51 -4.68 14.70 -12.32
N GLU A 52 -5.71 14.38 -11.51
CA GLU A 52 -7.09 14.25 -12.00
C GLU A 52 -7.68 15.59 -12.46
N GLU A 53 -7.40 16.67 -11.73
CA GLU A 53 -7.83 18.04 -12.07
C GLU A 53 -7.18 18.55 -13.38
N GLU A 54 -5.90 18.24 -13.58
CA GLU A 54 -5.14 18.65 -14.78
C GLU A 54 -5.46 17.77 -16.02
N ALA A 55 -6.39 16.81 -15.91
CA ALA A 55 -6.77 15.85 -16.96
C ALA A 55 -5.58 15.14 -17.62
N SER A 56 -4.46 14.99 -16.90
CA SER A 56 -3.24 14.37 -17.42
C SER A 56 -3.42 12.85 -17.44
N ALA A 57 -3.89 12.32 -18.58
CA ALA A 57 -4.27 10.91 -18.76
C ALA A 57 -3.10 9.92 -18.93
N SER A 58 -1.87 10.32 -18.59
CA SER A 58 -0.73 9.40 -18.64
C SER A 58 0.08 9.54 -17.37
N ARG A 59 0.52 8.39 -16.86
CA ARG A 59 1.84 8.12 -16.26
C ARG A 59 1.67 7.14 -15.10
N ILE A 60 1.75 5.84 -15.36
CA ILE A 60 2.01 4.83 -14.33
C ILE A 60 3.52 4.59 -14.35
N VAL A 61 4.19 4.56 -13.19
CA VAL A 61 5.60 4.15 -13.14
C VAL A 61 5.66 2.64 -13.37
N GLY A 62 6.23 2.22 -14.51
CA GLY A 62 6.43 0.80 -14.83
C GLY A 62 5.15 0.00 -15.17
N GLY A 63 3.99 0.64 -15.37
CA GLY A 63 2.72 -0.03 -15.69
C GLY A 63 1.90 0.67 -16.78
N SER A 64 0.66 0.22 -17.02
CA SER A 64 -0.25 0.78 -18.02
C SER A 64 -1.55 1.28 -17.39
N ALA A 65 -2.17 2.31 -18.00
CA ALA A 65 -3.49 2.78 -17.56
C ALA A 65 -4.52 1.65 -17.63
N SER A 66 -5.31 1.47 -16.57
CA SER A 66 -6.38 0.48 -16.54
C SER A 66 -7.62 0.98 -17.26
N SER A 67 -8.30 0.09 -17.98
CA SER A 67 -9.65 0.38 -18.51
C SER A 67 -10.69 0.36 -17.39
N LEU A 68 -11.78 1.11 -17.54
CA LEU A 68 -12.90 1.04 -16.60
C LEU A 68 -13.43 -0.40 -16.52
N GLY A 69 -13.58 -0.92 -15.29
CA GLY A 69 -14.05 -2.28 -15.05
C GLY A 69 -13.00 -3.38 -15.24
N GLN A 70 -11.74 -3.05 -15.58
CA GLN A 70 -10.66 -4.05 -15.69
C GLN A 70 -10.38 -4.76 -14.36
N PHE A 71 -10.47 -4.02 -13.24
CA PHE A 71 -10.31 -4.53 -11.88
C PHE A 71 -11.55 -4.17 -11.05
N PRO A 72 -12.68 -4.87 -11.24
CA PRO A 72 -13.97 -4.46 -10.68
C PRO A 72 -14.05 -4.58 -9.15
N TYR A 73 -13.09 -5.27 -8.53
CA TYR A 73 -12.93 -5.38 -7.08
C TYR A 73 -12.05 -4.28 -6.47
N GLN A 74 -11.39 -3.44 -7.28
CA GLN A 74 -10.53 -2.37 -6.78
C GLN A 74 -11.34 -1.39 -5.93
N ALA A 75 -10.91 -1.19 -4.69
CA ALA A 75 -11.39 -0.10 -3.83
C ALA A 75 -10.30 0.95 -3.69
N GLY A 76 -10.62 2.18 -4.07
CA GLY A 76 -9.86 3.36 -3.67
C GLY A 76 -10.34 3.82 -2.30
N LEU A 77 -9.42 4.18 -1.40
CA LEU A 77 -9.77 4.63 -0.06
C LEU A 77 -9.24 6.04 0.17
N LEU A 78 -10.12 6.94 0.63
CA LEU A 78 -9.75 8.23 1.19
C LEU A 78 -9.91 8.15 2.70
N ALA A 79 -8.81 8.26 3.44
CA ALA A 79 -8.76 8.16 4.89
C ALA A 79 -8.71 9.55 5.52
N ASP A 80 -9.80 9.99 6.15
CA ASP A 80 -9.81 11.24 6.90
C ASP A 80 -9.15 11.02 8.27
N PHE A 81 -8.13 11.82 8.59
CA PHE A 81 -7.38 11.79 9.84
C PHE A 81 -7.06 13.21 10.31
N ALA A 82 -6.45 13.37 11.48
CA ALA A 82 -6.28 14.69 12.11
C ALA A 82 -5.50 15.71 11.25
N ALA A 83 -4.47 15.27 10.51
CA ALA A 83 -3.64 16.15 9.70
C ALA A 83 -4.07 16.25 8.22
N GLY A 84 -5.24 15.71 7.85
CA GLY A 84 -5.81 15.84 6.51
C GLY A 84 -6.47 14.56 6.00
N GLN A 85 -6.34 14.32 4.70
CA GLN A 85 -6.89 13.15 4.03
C GLN A 85 -5.76 12.37 3.35
N GLY A 86 -5.59 11.10 3.73
CA GLY A 86 -4.65 10.19 3.11
C GLY A 86 -5.31 9.29 2.08
N VAL A 87 -4.52 8.65 1.22
CA VAL A 87 -5.02 7.61 0.32
C VAL A 87 -4.50 6.23 0.68
N CYS A 88 -5.37 5.25 0.48
CA CYS A 88 -5.08 3.83 0.56
C CYS A 88 -5.79 3.05 -0.55
N GLY A 89 -5.49 1.77 -0.65
CA GLY A 89 -6.21 0.82 -1.50
C GLY A 89 -6.90 -0.26 -0.69
N GLY A 90 -7.77 -0.99 -1.35
CA GLY A 90 -8.44 -2.17 -0.80
C GLY A 90 -9.10 -2.99 -1.90
N SER A 91 -9.78 -4.04 -1.49
CA SER A 91 -10.53 -4.90 -2.40
C SER A 91 -11.90 -5.24 -1.83
N LEU A 92 -12.93 -5.17 -2.67
CA LEU A 92 -14.28 -5.58 -2.30
C LEU A 92 -14.32 -7.12 -2.19
N ILE A 93 -14.53 -7.65 -0.98
CA ILE A 93 -14.58 -9.11 -0.72
C ILE A 93 -16.01 -9.62 -0.49
N SER A 94 -16.95 -8.71 -0.22
CA SER A 94 -18.39 -8.94 -0.26
C SER A 94 -19.08 -7.64 -0.63
N ALA A 95 -20.38 -7.67 -0.93
CA ALA A 95 -21.15 -6.47 -1.26
C ALA A 95 -21.13 -5.38 -0.15
N ASN A 96 -20.67 -5.68 1.06
CA ASN A 96 -20.56 -4.72 2.16
C ASN A 96 -19.23 -4.80 2.94
N ARG A 97 -18.19 -5.44 2.38
CA ARG A 97 -16.89 -5.57 3.06
C ARG A 97 -15.75 -5.28 2.10
N VAL A 98 -14.87 -4.41 2.55
CA VAL A 98 -13.62 -4.08 1.86
C VAL A 98 -12.46 -4.54 2.72
N LEU A 99 -11.60 -5.38 2.15
CA LEU A 99 -10.33 -5.77 2.75
C LEU A 99 -9.29 -4.70 2.43
N THR A 100 -8.49 -4.33 3.42
CA THR A 100 -7.44 -3.30 3.31
C THR A 100 -6.34 -3.57 4.34
N ALA A 101 -5.31 -2.71 4.36
CA ALA A 101 -4.26 -2.74 5.36
C ALA A 101 -4.71 -2.09 6.68
N ALA A 102 -4.20 -2.58 7.81
CA ALA A 102 -4.49 -2.00 9.12
C ALA A 102 -3.88 -0.60 9.28
N HIS A 103 -2.71 -0.35 8.69
CA HIS A 103 -2.05 0.96 8.73
C HIS A 103 -2.88 2.07 8.09
N CYS A 104 -3.79 1.74 7.16
CA CYS A 104 -4.70 2.71 6.57
C CYS A 104 -5.69 3.30 7.58
N TRP A 105 -5.98 2.56 8.66
CA TRP A 105 -6.84 3.01 9.74
C TRP A 105 -6.04 3.54 10.92
N PHE A 106 -4.99 2.82 11.34
CA PHE A 106 -4.08 3.24 12.41
C PHE A 106 -2.64 2.87 12.06
N ASP A 107 -1.82 3.88 11.80
CA ASP A 107 -0.43 3.71 11.36
C ASP A 107 0.59 3.76 12.51
N GLY A 108 0.14 3.64 13.77
CA GLY A 108 1.01 3.78 14.95
C GLY A 108 1.21 5.22 15.43
N GLN A 109 0.93 6.22 14.58
CA GLN A 109 1.05 7.64 14.91
C GLN A 109 -0.26 8.41 14.68
N ASN A 110 -0.97 8.07 13.60
CA ASN A 110 -2.18 8.71 13.12
C ASN A 110 -3.34 7.72 13.13
N GLN A 111 -4.50 8.20 13.56
CA GLN A 111 -5.76 7.47 13.55
C GLN A 111 -6.69 8.11 12.52
N ALA A 112 -7.13 7.33 11.52
CA ALA A 112 -8.23 7.72 10.66
C ALA A 112 -9.56 7.58 11.43
N TRP A 113 -10.51 8.47 11.16
CA TRP A 113 -11.83 8.44 11.80
C TRP A 113 -12.96 8.14 10.81
N ARG A 114 -12.68 8.23 9.51
CA ARG A 114 -13.63 7.90 8.44
C ARG A 114 -12.89 7.53 7.16
N PHE A 115 -13.39 6.51 6.47
CA PHE A 115 -13.05 6.22 5.09
C PHE A 115 -14.15 6.71 4.15
N THR A 116 -13.76 7.20 2.98
CA THR A 116 -14.59 7.17 1.77
C THR A 116 -14.06 6.05 0.87
N VAL A 117 -14.87 5.02 0.68
CA VAL A 117 -14.61 3.91 -0.24
C VAL A 117 -15.12 4.29 -1.62
N VAL A 118 -14.24 4.20 -2.63
CA VAL A 118 -14.51 4.53 -4.02
C VAL A 118 -14.43 3.24 -4.85
N LEU A 119 -15.54 2.87 -5.50
CA LEU A 119 -15.67 1.65 -6.31
C LEU A 119 -16.08 2.00 -7.75
N GLY A 120 -15.71 1.13 -8.69
CA GLY A 120 -16.15 1.24 -10.09
C GLY A 120 -15.68 2.52 -10.79
N SER A 121 -14.47 2.98 -10.47
CA SER A 121 -13.87 4.18 -11.04
C SER A 121 -12.39 3.97 -11.34
N ILE A 122 -11.91 4.65 -12.39
CA ILE A 122 -10.47 4.84 -12.69
C ILE A 122 -9.93 6.17 -12.14
N ARG A 123 -10.75 6.86 -11.34
CA ARG A 123 -10.43 8.12 -10.64
C ARG A 123 -10.82 8.01 -9.18
N LEU A 124 -9.96 8.48 -8.30
CA LEU A 124 -10.10 8.42 -6.85
C LEU A 124 -10.87 9.63 -6.29
N PHE A 125 -10.64 10.83 -6.86
CA PHE A 125 -11.26 12.08 -6.39
C PHE A 125 -12.53 12.47 -7.15
N SER A 126 -12.88 11.74 -8.22
CA SER A 126 -14.09 11.98 -9.00
C SER A 126 -14.74 10.68 -9.50
N GLY A 127 -16.06 10.71 -9.71
CA GLY A 127 -16.83 9.57 -10.20
C GLY A 127 -16.91 8.39 -9.22
N GLY A 128 -17.35 7.24 -9.76
CA GLY A 128 -17.53 6.00 -9.03
C GLY A 128 -18.71 5.97 -8.06
N THR A 129 -18.93 4.81 -7.46
CA THR A 129 -19.78 4.66 -6.28
C THR A 129 -18.97 5.00 -5.05
N ARG A 130 -19.44 5.96 -4.24
CA ARG A 130 -18.73 6.48 -3.07
C ARG A 130 -19.52 6.16 -1.80
N VAL A 131 -18.94 5.39 -0.89
CA VAL A 131 -19.58 4.97 0.36
C VAL A 131 -18.69 5.34 1.52
N THR A 132 -19.22 6.04 2.52
CA THR A 132 -18.46 6.38 3.73
C THR A 132 -18.64 5.31 4.81
N SER A 133 -17.59 5.05 5.58
CA SER A 133 -17.67 4.19 6.76
C SER A 133 -16.62 4.56 7.80
N SER A 134 -16.99 4.42 9.07
CA SER A 134 -16.09 4.45 10.23
C SER A 134 -16.04 3.10 10.95
N SER A 135 -16.72 2.07 10.42
CA SER A 135 -16.72 0.73 11.00
C SER A 135 -15.57 -0.08 10.41
N VAL A 136 -14.47 -0.18 11.16
CA VAL A 136 -13.25 -0.86 10.73
C VAL A 136 -12.83 -1.84 11.80
N VAL A 137 -12.46 -3.05 11.38
CA VAL A 137 -11.86 -4.05 12.27
C VAL A 137 -10.47 -4.38 11.78
N MET A 138 -9.48 -3.97 12.56
CA MET A 138 -8.09 -4.36 12.36
C MET A 138 -7.84 -5.74 12.95
N HIS A 139 -6.83 -6.43 12.44
CA HIS A 139 -6.30 -7.61 13.09
C HIS A 139 -5.87 -7.29 14.52
N GLY A 140 -6.31 -8.09 15.50
CA GLY A 140 -6.09 -7.81 16.93
C GLY A 140 -4.63 -7.82 17.37
N SER A 141 -3.74 -8.34 16.53
CA SER A 141 -2.28 -8.37 16.74
C SER A 141 -1.51 -7.53 15.72
N TRP A 142 -2.14 -6.48 15.17
CA TRP A 142 -1.47 -5.50 14.31
C TRP A 142 -0.32 -4.81 15.07
N LEU A 143 0.89 -4.82 14.51
CA LEU A 143 2.07 -4.15 15.07
C LEU A 143 2.74 -3.23 14.01
N PRO A 144 2.48 -1.90 14.05
CA PRO A 144 2.96 -0.94 13.06
C PRO A 144 4.47 -0.93 12.84
N SER A 145 5.26 -1.04 13.92
CA SER A 145 6.72 -0.97 13.87
C SER A 145 7.37 -2.19 13.19
N LEU A 146 6.65 -3.30 13.06
CA LEU A 146 7.14 -4.54 12.47
C LEU A 146 6.36 -4.97 11.21
N ILE A 147 5.38 -4.17 10.77
CA ILE A 147 4.40 -4.49 9.72
C ILE A 147 3.83 -5.92 9.89
N ARG A 148 3.53 -6.31 11.14
CA ARG A 148 3.01 -7.65 11.44
C ARG A 148 1.50 -7.63 11.50
N ASN A 149 0.85 -8.48 10.71
CA ASN A 149 -0.60 -8.60 10.61
C ASN A 149 -1.27 -7.30 10.11
N ASP A 150 -0.72 -6.71 9.06
CA ASP A 150 -1.22 -5.47 8.45
C ASP A 150 -2.51 -5.68 7.64
N VAL A 151 -3.59 -6.07 8.32
CA VAL A 151 -4.85 -6.38 7.66
C VAL A 151 -6.04 -5.85 8.46
N ALA A 152 -6.99 -5.28 7.75
CA ALA A 152 -8.24 -4.77 8.30
C ALA A 152 -9.41 -4.96 7.33
N VAL A 153 -10.63 -4.98 7.89
CA VAL A 153 -11.87 -5.03 7.12
C VAL A 153 -12.70 -3.79 7.44
N ILE A 154 -13.04 -3.03 6.40
CA ILE A 154 -14.04 -1.96 6.46
C ILE A 154 -15.41 -2.59 6.24
N ARG A 155 -16.37 -2.29 7.13
CA ARG A 155 -17.76 -2.69 6.99
C ARG A 155 -18.58 -1.54 6.45
N LEU A 156 -19.26 -1.75 5.34
CA LEU A 156 -20.19 -0.78 4.77
C LEU A 156 -21.55 -0.93 5.44
N ASN A 157 -22.26 0.18 5.65
CA ASN A 157 -23.57 0.17 6.32
C ASN A 157 -24.67 -0.49 5.47
N SER A 158 -24.46 -0.60 4.17
CA SER A 158 -25.37 -1.25 3.22
C SER A 158 -24.57 -1.96 2.13
N ASN A 159 -25.24 -2.88 1.42
CA ASN A 159 -24.67 -3.52 0.26
C ASN A 159 -24.52 -2.51 -0.89
N VAL A 160 -23.38 -2.52 -1.57
CA VAL A 160 -23.20 -1.85 -2.86
C VAL A 160 -23.84 -2.68 -3.97
N ALA A 161 -24.39 -2.01 -4.97
CA ALA A 161 -24.91 -2.68 -6.15
C ALA A 161 -23.76 -3.20 -7.02
N LEU A 162 -23.72 -4.52 -7.25
CA LEU A 162 -22.73 -5.13 -8.13
C LEU A 162 -23.08 -4.83 -9.60
N SER A 163 -22.05 -4.72 -10.43
CA SER A 163 -22.16 -4.41 -11.86
C SER A 163 -20.92 -4.92 -12.61
N SER A 164 -20.83 -4.68 -13.92
CA SER A 164 -19.62 -4.97 -14.69
C SER A 164 -18.38 -4.22 -14.19
N ASN A 165 -18.58 -3.10 -13.46
CA ASN A 165 -17.49 -2.27 -12.94
C ASN A 165 -17.27 -2.44 -11.42
N ILE A 166 -18.17 -3.14 -10.73
CA ILE A 166 -18.13 -3.35 -9.28
C ILE A 166 -18.43 -4.82 -9.00
N ALA A 167 -17.42 -5.59 -8.63
CA ALA A 167 -17.55 -7.01 -8.33
C ALA A 167 -16.66 -7.39 -7.15
N VAL A 168 -16.92 -8.54 -6.55
CA VAL A 168 -16.13 -9.05 -5.42
C VAL A 168 -14.94 -9.87 -5.91
N ILE A 169 -13.81 -9.82 -5.21
CA ILE A 169 -12.69 -10.74 -5.41
C ILE A 169 -12.84 -11.98 -4.52
N ALA A 170 -12.45 -13.14 -5.04
CA ALA A 170 -12.39 -14.37 -4.26
C ALA A 170 -11.20 -14.34 -3.29
N LEU A 171 -11.41 -14.82 -2.06
CA LEU A 171 -10.33 -15.12 -1.14
C LEU A 171 -9.83 -16.56 -1.36
N PRO A 172 -8.55 -16.85 -1.10
CA PRO A 172 -8.04 -18.22 -1.12
C PRO A 172 -8.89 -19.15 -0.24
N SER A 173 -9.14 -20.36 -0.72
CA SER A 173 -9.94 -21.35 0.00
C SER A 173 -9.47 -22.79 -0.28
N GLY A 174 -9.84 -23.75 0.58
CA GLY A 174 -9.47 -25.14 0.39
C GLY A 174 -7.96 -25.36 0.41
N SER A 175 -7.42 -26.02 -0.62
CA SER A 175 -5.98 -26.29 -0.77
C SER A 175 -5.15 -25.02 -0.90
N GLN A 176 -5.71 -23.96 -1.47
CA GLN A 176 -5.04 -22.68 -1.70
C GLN A 176 -4.58 -22.01 -0.39
N LEU A 177 -5.19 -22.38 0.75
CA LEU A 177 -4.78 -21.88 2.06
C LEU A 177 -3.40 -22.38 2.49
N ASN A 178 -2.89 -23.45 1.86
CA ASN A 178 -1.57 -24.02 2.11
C ASN A 178 -0.59 -23.74 0.98
N GLU A 179 -0.99 -22.97 -0.04
CA GLU A 179 -0.14 -22.58 -1.15
C GLU A 179 0.63 -21.29 -0.80
N ASN A 180 1.88 -21.20 -1.23
CA ASN A 180 2.71 -20.00 -1.07
C ASN A 180 2.73 -19.13 -2.34
N PHE A 181 2.07 -19.57 -3.42
CA PHE A 181 2.01 -18.93 -4.73
C PHE A 181 3.38 -18.54 -5.31
N ALA A 182 4.46 -19.20 -4.88
CA ALA A 182 5.81 -18.85 -5.30
C ALA A 182 6.03 -19.20 -6.78
N GLY A 183 6.52 -18.23 -7.56
CA GLY A 183 6.74 -18.39 -9.00
C GLY A 183 5.52 -18.08 -9.87
N GLU A 184 4.36 -17.81 -9.25
CA GLU A 184 3.15 -17.39 -9.97
C GLU A 184 3.20 -15.90 -10.32
N THR A 185 2.52 -15.53 -11.41
CA THR A 185 2.38 -14.13 -11.80
C THR A 185 1.17 -13.50 -11.12
N ALA A 186 1.38 -12.39 -10.41
CA ALA A 186 0.32 -11.60 -9.79
C ALA A 186 0.10 -10.28 -10.54
N VAL A 187 -1.12 -9.75 -10.46
CA VAL A 187 -1.48 -8.44 -11.05
C VAL A 187 -1.75 -7.43 -9.97
N ALA A 188 -1.05 -6.32 -10.09
CA ALA A 188 -1.06 -5.19 -9.19
C ALA A 188 -1.89 -4.03 -9.76
N SER A 189 -2.86 -3.50 -9.02
CA SER A 189 -3.68 -2.37 -9.45
C SER A 189 -3.86 -1.32 -8.36
N GLY A 190 -3.97 -0.05 -8.74
CA GLY A 190 -4.18 1.05 -7.79
C GLY A 190 -3.93 2.43 -8.41
N PHE A 191 -3.98 3.46 -7.55
CA PHE A 191 -3.84 4.87 -7.92
C PHE A 191 -2.46 5.44 -7.53
N GLY A 192 -1.44 4.59 -7.40
CA GLY A 192 -0.12 4.92 -6.84
C GLY A 192 0.70 5.96 -7.63
N ARG A 193 1.82 6.39 -7.03
CA ARG A 193 2.67 7.49 -7.54
C ARG A 193 3.17 7.23 -8.97
N THR A 194 3.32 8.33 -9.70
CA THR A 194 3.44 8.38 -11.17
C THR A 194 4.78 8.92 -11.69
N VAL A 195 5.73 9.22 -10.80
CA VAL A 195 7.11 9.65 -11.14
C VAL A 195 8.14 9.13 -10.13
N ASP A 196 9.30 8.70 -10.64
CA ASP A 196 10.44 8.25 -9.83
C ASP A 196 11.08 9.44 -9.10
N GLY A 197 11.10 9.35 -7.77
CA GLY A 197 11.80 10.28 -6.90
C GLY A 197 12.56 9.50 -5.85
N LYS A 198 13.71 8.96 -6.24
CA LYS A 198 14.59 8.05 -5.48
C LYS A 198 13.92 6.71 -5.14
N SER A 199 14.70 5.64 -5.16
CA SER A 199 14.26 4.25 -5.09
C SER A 199 13.26 4.00 -3.96
N PHE A 200 11.98 4.00 -4.29
CA PHE A 200 10.94 3.41 -3.48
C PHE A 200 10.22 2.43 -4.39
N TYR A 201 10.39 1.15 -4.06
CA TYR A 201 9.67 0.03 -4.66
C TYR A 201 8.24 0.45 -4.98
N THR A 202 7.83 0.21 -6.21
CA THR A 202 6.49 0.44 -6.73
C THR A 202 5.47 0.09 -5.65
N LYS A 203 4.94 1.10 -4.92
CA LYS A 203 3.91 0.90 -3.90
C LYS A 203 2.60 0.69 -4.63
N ILE A 204 2.51 -0.51 -5.18
CA ILE A 204 1.31 -1.16 -5.62
C ILE A 204 0.45 -1.37 -4.37
N PHE A 205 -0.79 -0.90 -4.43
CA PHE A 205 -1.79 -1.22 -3.42
C PHE A 205 -2.27 -2.66 -3.64
N MET A 206 -1.46 -3.61 -3.18
CA MET A 206 -1.93 -4.94 -2.82
C MET A 206 -1.92 -5.05 -1.30
N LEU A 207 -2.82 -5.90 -0.81
CA LEU A 207 -3.04 -6.23 0.59
C LEU A 207 -1.75 -6.34 1.40
#